data_AF-A0A8I0G8D0-F1
#
_entry.id   AF-A0A8I0G8D0-F1
#
_cell.length_a   1.000
_cell.length_b   1.000
_cell.length_c   1.000
_cell.angle_alpha   90.00
_cell.angle_beta   90.00
_cell.angle_gamma   90.00
#
_symmetry.space_group_name_H-M   'P 1'
#
loop_
_entity.id
_entity.type
_entity.pdbx_description
1 polymer ?
#
loop_
_entity_poly.entity_id
_entity_poly.type
_entity_poly.pdbx_seq_one_letter_code
_entity_poly.pdbx_strand_id
1 'polypeptide(L)'
;MVMLALFFRVIKANSPQSPFIRTLREAGIRPGETEHLIAGGVFLARQAHLMTDREVNFMQGLFRTVDMNRWYLCPQVRVADIVQIAPRVRARSRAWWKLFSLVSRWHCDVVIVDRLSFRIVAALELDDASHLKKSRRRRDILLNEVMRQAGIPLLRNRDSQALQTMTAEFLALQSTGGCPRS
;
A
#
# COMPACT_ATOMS: atom_id res chain seq x y z
N MET A 1 -51.29 -14.26 -34.18
CA MET A 1 -49.92 -14.12 -33.66
C MET A 1 -49.33 -12.82 -34.17
N VAL A 2 -49.33 -11.76 -33.37
CA VAL A 2 -48.63 -10.50 -33.69
C VAL A 2 -47.83 -10.12 -32.45
N MET A 3 -46.53 -10.43 -32.47
CA MET A 3 -45.57 -10.02 -31.46
C MET A 3 -45.18 -8.57 -31.74
N LEU A 4 -45.57 -7.68 -30.83
CA LEU A 4 -45.20 -6.28 -30.81
C LEU A 4 -43.70 -6.19 -30.44
N ALA A 5 -42.83 -6.04 -31.44
CA ALA A 5 -41.41 -5.80 -31.22
C ALA A 5 -41.20 -4.33 -30.80
N LEU A 6 -41.09 -4.09 -29.49
CA LEU A 6 -40.60 -2.84 -28.94
C LEU A 6 -39.13 -2.66 -29.34
N PHE A 7 -38.91 -1.88 -30.40
CA PHE A 7 -37.61 -1.32 -30.73
C PHE A 7 -37.15 -0.41 -29.58
N PHE A 8 -36.25 -0.89 -28.73
CA PHE A 8 -35.42 -0.01 -27.91
C PHE A 8 -34.50 0.79 -28.84
N ARG A 9 -35.00 1.92 -29.36
CA ARG A 9 -34.13 2.98 -29.88
C ARG A 9 -33.34 3.51 -28.69
N VAL A 10 -32.12 3.01 -28.51
CA VAL A 10 -31.08 3.73 -27.78
C VAL A 10 -30.83 5.00 -28.59
N ILE A 11 -31.55 6.06 -28.24
CA ILE A 11 -31.20 7.40 -28.68
C ILE A 11 -29.83 7.65 -28.07
N LYS A 12 -28.79 7.56 -28.90
CA LYS A 12 -27.44 8.02 -28.56
C LYS A 12 -27.55 9.53 -28.46
N ALA A 13 -28.04 10.01 -27.32
CA ALA A 13 -27.98 11.42 -26.99
C ALA A 13 -26.53 11.83 -27.19
N ASN A 14 -26.31 12.83 -28.05
CA ASN A 14 -25.04 13.53 -28.13
C ASN A 14 -24.84 14.21 -26.78
N SER A 15 -24.40 13.43 -25.80
CA SER A 15 -24.05 13.94 -24.48
C SER A 15 -22.88 14.90 -24.72
N PRO A 16 -22.98 16.16 -24.28
CA PRO A 16 -21.89 17.10 -24.42
C PRO A 16 -20.63 16.44 -23.86
N GLN A 17 -19.55 16.43 -24.65
CA GLN A 17 -18.33 15.71 -24.27
C GLN A 17 -17.89 16.16 -22.88
N SER A 18 -17.72 15.17 -22.00
CA SER A 18 -17.26 15.35 -20.62
C SER A 18 -16.12 16.37 -20.57
N PRO A 19 -16.20 17.39 -19.70
CA PRO A 19 -15.13 18.38 -19.56
C PRO A 19 -13.76 17.74 -19.36
N PHE A 20 -13.70 16.64 -18.60
CA PHE A 20 -12.48 15.83 -18.43
C PHE A 20 -11.91 15.30 -19.76
N ILE A 21 -12.75 14.71 -20.62
CA ILE A 21 -12.35 14.23 -21.95
C ILE A 21 -11.86 15.36 -22.84
N ARG A 22 -12.48 16.54 -22.71
CA ARG A 22 -12.09 17.73 -23.46
C ARG A 22 -10.71 18.23 -23.03
N THR A 23 -10.46 18.35 -21.73
CA THR A 23 -9.16 18.74 -21.18
C THR A 23 -8.04 17.81 -21.64
N LEU A 24 -8.30 16.49 -21.68
CA LEU A 24 -7.32 15.53 -22.21
C LEU A 24 -6.99 15.83 -23.68
N ARG A 25 -8.00 16.04 -24.52
CA ARG A 25 -7.79 16.31 -25.95
C ARG A 25 -7.10 17.65 -26.20
N GLU A 26 -7.46 18.69 -25.44
CA GLU A 26 -6.81 20.00 -25.49
C GLU A 26 -5.33 19.92 -25.09
N ALA A 27 -4.98 19.01 -24.17
CA ALA A 27 -3.60 18.69 -23.82
C ALA A 27 -2.90 17.78 -24.85
N GLY A 28 -3.53 17.44 -25.98
CA GLY A 28 -2.98 16.53 -26.99
C GLY A 28 -3.00 15.05 -26.60
N ILE A 29 -3.70 14.69 -25.52
CA ILE A 29 -3.80 13.32 -25.01
C ILE A 29 -5.03 12.65 -25.62
N ARG A 30 -4.83 11.51 -26.29
CA ARG A 30 -5.94 10.70 -26.83
C ARG A 30 -6.56 9.86 -25.70
N PRO A 31 -7.83 10.07 -25.31
CA PRO A 31 -8.48 9.29 -24.27
C PRO A 31 -8.62 7.81 -24.68
N GLY A 32 -8.35 6.90 -23.74
CA GLY A 32 -8.56 5.47 -23.89
C GLY A 32 -9.83 4.99 -23.17
N GLU A 33 -9.94 3.68 -23.02
CA GLU A 33 -11.10 3.03 -22.40
C GLU A 33 -11.32 3.50 -20.95
N THR A 34 -10.25 3.62 -20.16
CA THR A 34 -10.33 4.03 -18.76
C THR A 34 -10.83 5.47 -18.61
N GLU A 35 -10.34 6.40 -19.43
CA GLU A 35 -10.80 7.79 -19.41
C GLU A 35 -12.26 7.88 -19.81
N HIS A 36 -12.67 7.10 -20.81
CA HIS A 36 -14.09 7.02 -21.20
C HIS A 36 -14.97 6.41 -20.12
N LEU A 37 -14.47 5.41 -19.38
CA LEU A 37 -15.17 4.85 -18.23
C LEU A 37 -15.34 5.91 -17.14
N ILE A 38 -14.26 6.59 -16.73
CA ILE A 38 -14.31 7.67 -15.72
C ILE A 38 -15.23 8.81 -16.17
N ALA A 39 -15.22 9.16 -17.46
CA ALA A 39 -16.09 10.19 -18.00
C ALA A 39 -17.57 9.79 -18.02
N GLY A 40 -17.88 8.50 -17.93
CA GLY A 40 -19.24 7.95 -18.02
C GLY A 40 -20.06 8.06 -16.74
N GLY A 41 -19.45 8.45 -15.61
CA GLY A 41 -20.15 8.56 -14.33
C GLY A 41 -19.22 8.58 -13.11
N VAL A 42 -19.81 8.64 -11.91
CA VAL A 42 -19.07 8.59 -10.65
C VAL A 42 -18.86 7.12 -10.25
N PHE A 43 -17.71 6.56 -10.63
CA PHE A 43 -17.34 5.17 -10.32
C PHE A 43 -16.39 5.02 -9.12
N LEU A 44 -15.97 6.15 -8.54
CA LEU A 44 -15.01 6.20 -7.44
C LEU A 44 -15.62 6.93 -6.25
N ALA A 45 -15.40 6.39 -5.05
CA ALA A 45 -15.83 7.00 -3.80
C ALA A 45 -14.65 7.01 -2.82
N ARG A 46 -14.60 8.02 -1.95
CA ARG A 46 -13.60 8.09 -0.89
C ARG A 46 -13.85 7.01 0.15
N GLN A 47 -12.79 6.39 0.64
CA GLN A 47 -12.86 5.60 1.87
C GLN A 47 -13.07 6.54 3.06
N ALA A 48 -13.91 6.15 4.03
CA ALA A 48 -14.13 6.94 5.24
C ALA A 48 -12.92 6.87 6.19
N HIS A 49 -12.25 5.71 6.22
CA HIS A 49 -11.10 5.44 7.06
C HIS A 49 -9.97 4.80 6.23
N LEU A 50 -8.73 5.18 6.53
CA LEU A 50 -7.54 4.58 5.93
C LEU A 50 -7.23 3.19 6.52
N MET A 51 -7.59 2.98 7.78
CA MET A 51 -7.24 1.83 8.59
C MET A 51 -8.50 1.28 9.27
N THR A 52 -8.49 0.00 9.60
CA THR A 52 -9.48 -0.64 10.47
C THR A 52 -9.38 -0.10 11.90
N ASP A 53 -10.45 -0.24 12.71
CA ASP A 53 -10.43 0.18 14.11
C ASP A 53 -9.29 -0.48 14.92
N ARG A 54 -8.96 -1.73 14.56
CA ARG A 54 -7.87 -2.48 15.18
C ARG A 54 -6.51 -1.84 14.89
N GLU A 55 -6.25 -1.51 13.63
CA GLU A 55 -5.01 -0.82 13.22
C GLU A 55 -4.94 0.60 13.78
N VAL A 56 -6.07 1.31 13.86
CA VAL A 56 -6.14 2.64 14.51
C VAL A 56 -5.73 2.55 15.98
N ASN A 57 -6.28 1.60 16.74
CA ASN A 57 -5.94 1.39 18.14
C ASN A 57 -4.45 1.04 18.33
N PHE A 58 -3.91 0.21 17.44
CA PHE A 58 -2.49 -0.12 17.43
C PHE A 58 -1.62 1.13 17.17
N MET A 59 -1.96 1.91 16.15
CA MET A 59 -1.28 3.17 15.81
C MET A 59 -1.31 4.18 16.96
N GLN A 60 -2.45 4.35 17.62
CA GLN A 60 -2.56 5.23 18.77
C GLN A 60 -1.66 4.79 19.93
N GLY A 61 -1.48 3.49 20.14
CA GLY A 61 -0.51 3.00 21.11
C GLY A 61 0.93 3.27 20.71
N LEU A 62 1.29 3.11 19.43
CA LEU A 62 2.62 3.47 18.93
C LEU A 62 2.93 4.96 19.13
N PHE A 63 1.97 5.87 18.91
CA PHE A 63 2.18 7.29 19.18
C PHE A 63 2.52 7.61 20.64
N ARG A 64 2.14 6.73 21.58
CA ARG A 64 2.48 6.88 23.01
C ARG A 64 3.83 6.27 23.37
N THR A 65 4.30 5.28 22.62
CA THR A 65 5.53 4.53 22.96
C THR A 65 6.75 4.92 22.14
N VAL A 66 6.54 5.47 20.93
CA VAL A 66 7.62 5.85 20.02
C VAL A 66 8.01 7.31 20.24
N ASP A 67 9.31 7.58 20.36
CA ASP A 67 9.82 8.95 20.37
C ASP A 67 9.66 9.61 18.99
N MET A 68 8.57 10.35 18.84
CA MET A 68 8.23 11.07 17.61
C MET A 68 9.18 12.23 17.29
N ASN A 69 10.10 12.57 18.21
CA ASN A 69 11.16 13.53 17.88
C ASN A 69 12.24 12.93 16.98
N ARG A 70 12.38 11.60 17.00
CA ARG A 70 13.40 10.89 16.23
C ARG A 70 12.81 10.02 15.14
N TRP A 71 11.61 9.48 15.33
CA TRP A 71 11.01 8.52 14.41
C TRP A 71 9.69 9.03 13.85
N TYR A 72 9.43 8.73 12.58
CA TYR A 72 8.12 8.89 11.97
C TYR A 72 7.47 7.54 11.69
N LEU A 73 6.14 7.51 11.85
CA LEU A 73 5.30 6.35 11.62
C LEU A 73 4.47 6.60 10.36
N CYS A 74 4.69 5.78 9.34
CA CYS A 74 3.99 5.86 8.05
C CYS A 74 2.98 4.71 7.95
N PRO A 75 1.66 4.96 8.08
CA PRO A 75 0.66 3.90 8.02
C PRO A 75 0.39 3.43 6.58
N GLN A 76 0.01 2.15 6.44
CA GLN A 76 -0.49 1.55 5.19
C GLN A 76 0.46 1.72 3.99
N VAL A 77 1.76 1.58 4.22
CA VAL A 77 2.78 1.76 3.17
C VAL A 77 2.86 0.51 2.31
N ARG A 78 2.75 0.67 1.00
CA ARG A 78 2.88 -0.44 0.05
C ARG A 78 4.30 -0.98 0.05
N VAL A 79 4.44 -2.31 0.06
CA VAL A 79 5.76 -2.97 0.08
C VAL A 79 6.60 -2.57 -1.13
N ALA A 80 5.98 -2.41 -2.30
CA ALA A 80 6.66 -1.95 -3.52
C ALA A 80 7.30 -0.56 -3.41
N ASP A 81 6.90 0.27 -2.43
CA ASP A 81 7.44 1.62 -2.23
C ASP A 81 8.63 1.64 -1.28
N ILE A 82 8.90 0.53 -0.57
CA ILE A 82 10.00 0.40 0.40
C ILE A 82 11.04 -0.64 0.00
N VAL A 83 10.77 -1.46 -1.04
CA VAL A 83 11.73 -2.43 -1.57
C VAL A 83 12.07 -2.14 -3.02
N GLN A 84 13.29 -2.51 -3.42
CA GLN A 84 13.72 -2.44 -4.81
C GLN A 84 14.02 -3.84 -5.34
N ILE A 85 13.58 -4.12 -6.57
CA ILE A 85 13.97 -5.35 -7.26
C ILE A 85 15.44 -5.19 -7.67
N ALA A 86 16.28 -6.14 -7.23
CA ALA A 86 17.72 -6.07 -7.42
C ALA A 86 18.13 -5.87 -8.89
N PRO A 87 19.19 -5.07 -9.18
CA PRO A 87 19.62 -4.75 -10.55
C PRO A 87 19.93 -5.98 -11.43
N ARG A 88 20.31 -7.12 -10.83
CA ARG A 88 20.53 -8.39 -11.53
C ARG A 88 19.28 -8.94 -12.23
N VAL A 89 18.09 -8.52 -11.80
CA VAL A 89 16.83 -8.88 -12.46
C VAL A 89 16.53 -7.85 -13.54
N ARG A 90 16.64 -8.26 -14.81
CA ARG A 90 16.39 -7.38 -15.96
C ARG A 90 15.04 -6.67 -15.84
N ALA A 91 15.07 -5.33 -15.88
CA ALA A 91 13.88 -4.49 -15.82
C ALA A 91 12.86 -4.87 -16.90
N ARG A 92 11.57 -4.83 -16.55
CA ARG A 92 10.42 -5.19 -17.41
C ARG A 92 10.43 -6.62 -17.98
N SER A 93 11.33 -7.49 -17.53
CA SER A 93 11.28 -8.92 -17.86
C SER A 93 10.07 -9.59 -17.20
N ARG A 94 9.72 -10.80 -17.66
CA ARG A 94 8.69 -11.64 -17.02
C ARG A 94 8.96 -11.87 -15.53
N ALA A 95 10.23 -12.07 -15.17
CA ALA A 95 10.64 -12.24 -13.78
C ALA A 95 10.43 -10.95 -12.97
N TRP A 96 10.83 -9.80 -13.53
CA TRP A 96 10.61 -8.50 -12.91
C TRP A 96 9.12 -8.24 -12.64
N TRP A 97 8.25 -8.44 -13.65
CA TRP A 97 6.81 -8.26 -13.48
C TRP A 97 6.19 -9.23 -12.47
N LYS A 98 6.69 -10.47 -12.39
CA LYS A 98 6.25 -11.44 -11.39
C LYS A 98 6.59 -10.97 -9.95
N LEU A 99 7.80 -10.46 -9.74
CA LEU A 99 8.23 -9.91 -8.45
C LEU A 99 7.48 -8.61 -8.13
N PHE A 100 7.36 -7.69 -9.09
CA PHE A 100 6.68 -6.41 -8.91
C PHE A 100 5.19 -6.62 -8.58
N SER A 101 4.51 -7.51 -9.29
CA SER A 101 3.11 -7.86 -9.02
C SER A 101 2.91 -8.48 -7.64
N LEU A 102 3.90 -9.21 -7.13
CA LEU A 102 3.88 -9.76 -5.78
C LEU A 102 3.87 -8.64 -4.73
N VAL A 103 4.86 -7.74 -4.78
CA VAL A 103 5.05 -6.69 -3.75
C VAL A 103 4.07 -5.53 -3.90
N SER A 104 3.56 -5.26 -5.10
CA SER A 104 2.60 -4.16 -5.35
C SER A 104 1.22 -4.40 -4.76
N ARG A 105 0.92 -5.62 -4.33
CA ARG A 105 -0.37 -6.01 -3.75
C ARG A 105 -0.35 -5.99 -2.22
N TRP A 106 0.82 -5.77 -1.61
CA TRP A 106 1.01 -5.87 -0.18
C TRP A 106 1.28 -4.50 0.41
N HIS A 107 0.76 -4.29 1.62
CA HIS A 107 1.01 -3.12 2.45
C HIS A 107 1.54 -3.63 3.78
N CYS A 108 2.44 -2.85 4.38
CA CYS A 108 2.76 -2.92 5.79
C CYS A 108 1.83 -1.98 6.54
N ASP A 109 1.38 -2.40 7.72
CA ASP A 109 0.48 -1.59 8.52
C ASP A 109 1.17 -0.29 8.94
N VAL A 110 2.46 -0.37 9.29
CA VAL A 110 3.30 0.78 9.63
C VAL A 110 4.71 0.57 9.11
N VAL A 111 5.32 1.63 8.57
CA VAL A 111 6.76 1.72 8.34
C VAL A 111 7.33 2.81 9.23
N ILE A 112 8.40 2.48 9.94
CA ILE A 112 9.13 3.43 10.77
C ILE A 112 10.30 3.98 9.96
N VAL A 113 10.43 5.30 9.95
CA VAL A 113 11.56 5.98 9.32
C VAL A 113 12.27 6.90 10.32
N ASP A 114 13.55 7.10 10.11
CA ASP A 114 14.30 8.16 10.77
C ASP A 114 13.74 9.53 10.34
N ARG A 115 13.46 10.40 11.31
CA ARG A 115 12.76 11.68 11.06
C ARG A 115 13.56 12.64 10.19
N LEU A 116 14.89 12.63 10.29
CA LEU A 116 15.75 13.58 9.57
C LEU A 116 16.05 13.10 8.16
N SER A 117 16.39 11.83 8.01
CA SER A 117 16.83 11.25 6.73
C SER A 117 15.74 10.53 5.96
N PHE A 118 14.59 10.25 6.56
CA PHE A 118 13.54 9.37 6.02
C PHE A 118 14.04 7.97 5.65
N ARG A 119 15.20 7.55 6.18
CA ARG A 119 15.71 6.20 5.99
C ARG A 119 14.76 5.21 6.67
N ILE A 120 14.40 4.15 5.96
CA ILE A 120 13.60 3.05 6.50
C ILE A 120 14.37 2.39 7.65
N VAL A 121 13.71 2.27 8.80
CA VAL A 121 14.26 1.68 10.02
C VAL A 121 13.69 0.28 10.25
N ALA A 122 12.37 0.15 10.15
CA ALA A 122 11.66 -1.12 10.29
C ALA A 122 10.25 -1.04 9.67
N ALA A 123 9.66 -2.19 9.41
CA ALA A 123 8.24 -2.35 9.10
C ALA A 123 7.54 -3.11 10.23
N LEU A 124 6.27 -2.79 10.47
CA LEU A 124 5.40 -3.44 11.45
C LEU A 124 4.18 -4.07 10.77
N GLU A 125 3.79 -5.27 11.23
CA GLU A 125 2.51 -5.93 10.84
C GLU A 125 1.79 -6.47 12.09
N LEU A 126 0.52 -6.10 12.24
CA LEU A 126 -0.39 -6.55 13.28
C LEU A 126 -1.20 -7.75 12.77
N ASP A 127 -0.80 -8.94 13.20
CA ASP A 127 -1.34 -10.19 12.68
C ASP A 127 -2.81 -10.43 13.11
N ASP A 128 -3.66 -10.76 12.14
CA ASP A 128 -5.03 -11.19 12.40
C ASP A 128 -5.12 -12.62 12.93
N ALA A 129 -6.04 -12.89 13.86
CA ALA A 129 -6.24 -14.22 14.43
C ALA A 129 -6.68 -15.29 13.38
N SER A 130 -7.06 -14.87 12.17
CA SER A 130 -7.56 -15.73 11.08
C SER A 130 -6.44 -16.43 10.28
N HIS A 131 -5.50 -17.09 10.97
CA HIS A 131 -4.32 -17.72 10.34
C HIS A 131 -4.55 -19.08 9.67
N LEU A 132 -5.79 -19.58 9.53
CA LEU A 132 -6.02 -20.96 9.06
C LEU A 132 -6.04 -21.12 7.53
N LYS A 133 -5.98 -20.05 6.73
CA LYS A 133 -6.00 -20.16 5.26
C LYS A 133 -4.57 -20.32 4.72
N LYS A 134 -4.33 -21.39 3.94
CA LYS A 134 -3.04 -21.67 3.26
C LYS A 134 -2.49 -20.47 2.46
N SER A 135 -3.37 -19.64 1.90
CA SER A 135 -2.99 -18.42 1.16
C SER A 135 -2.37 -17.34 2.05
N ARG A 136 -2.87 -17.12 3.27
CA ARG A 136 -2.31 -16.17 4.24
C ARG A 136 -0.94 -16.62 4.70
N ARG A 137 -0.81 -17.90 5.10
CA ARG A 137 0.49 -18.49 5.45
C ARG A 137 1.53 -18.34 4.33
N ARG A 138 1.13 -18.56 3.07
CA ARG A 138 2.01 -18.34 1.92
C ARG A 138 2.42 -16.87 1.78
N ARG A 139 1.50 -15.92 1.95
CA ARG A 139 1.82 -14.49 1.95
C ARG A 139 2.83 -14.17 3.06
N ASP A 140 2.58 -14.63 4.28
CA ASP A 140 3.42 -14.31 5.45
C ASP A 140 4.86 -14.80 5.26
N ILE A 141 5.02 -16.05 4.80
CA ILE A 141 6.34 -16.63 4.50
C ILE A 141 7.06 -15.80 3.42
N LEU A 142 6.35 -15.44 2.35
CA LEU A 142 6.96 -14.67 1.25
C LEU A 142 7.27 -13.23 1.66
N LEU A 143 6.43 -12.59 2.47
CA LEU A 143 6.67 -11.24 2.97
C LEU A 143 7.93 -11.21 3.85
N ASN A 144 8.06 -12.16 4.77
CA ASN A 144 9.27 -12.29 5.59
C ASN A 144 10.54 -12.43 4.71
N GLU A 145 10.48 -13.27 3.68
CA GLU A 145 11.61 -13.44 2.76
C GLU A 145 11.92 -12.18 1.94
N VAL A 146 10.89 -11.46 1.47
CA VAL A 146 11.06 -10.19 0.76
C VAL A 146 11.74 -9.14 1.66
N MET A 147 11.27 -8.99 2.90
CA MET A 147 11.84 -8.02 3.84
C MET A 147 13.27 -8.37 4.23
N ARG A 148 13.55 -9.67 4.45
CA ARG A 148 14.90 -10.17 4.70
C ARG A 148 15.83 -9.87 3.53
N GLN A 149 15.41 -10.10 2.28
CA GLN A 149 16.21 -9.77 1.10
C GLN A 149 16.42 -8.26 0.93
N ALA A 150 15.44 -7.44 1.33
CA ALA A 150 15.53 -5.99 1.30
C ALA A 150 16.37 -5.40 2.45
N GLY A 151 16.76 -6.22 3.44
CA GLY A 151 17.46 -5.75 4.63
C GLY A 151 16.60 -4.89 5.55
N ILE A 152 15.27 -5.05 5.48
CA ILE A 152 14.31 -4.30 6.32
C ILE A 152 13.85 -5.20 7.47
N PRO A 153 14.11 -4.84 8.72
CA PRO A 153 13.54 -5.54 9.87
C PRO A 153 12.01 -5.50 9.82
N LEU A 154 11.37 -6.67 9.92
CA LEU A 154 9.92 -6.80 10.01
C LEU A 154 9.57 -7.29 11.42
N LEU A 155 8.96 -6.41 12.23
CA LEU A 155 8.40 -6.77 13.53
C LEU A 155 6.93 -7.12 13.34
N ARG A 156 6.50 -8.26 13.85
CA ARG A 156 5.11 -8.68 13.74
C ARG A 156 4.64 -9.41 14.98
N ASN A 157 3.40 -9.16 15.36
CA ASN A 157 2.74 -9.90 16.43
C ASN A 157 1.23 -9.79 16.26
N ARG A 158 0.51 -10.79 16.76
CA ARG A 158 -0.96 -10.73 16.86
C ARG A 158 -1.42 -9.79 17.98
N ASP A 159 -0.64 -9.71 19.05
CA ASP A 159 -0.96 -8.87 20.20
C ASP A 159 -0.39 -7.46 19.97
N SER A 160 -1.29 -6.47 19.94
CA SER A 160 -0.92 -5.09 19.68
C SER A 160 0.00 -4.50 20.75
N GLN A 161 -0.18 -4.88 22.02
CA GLN A 161 0.64 -4.36 23.12
C GLN A 161 2.03 -5.00 23.07
N ALA A 162 2.11 -6.31 22.83
CA ALA A 162 3.38 -6.99 22.65
C ALA A 162 4.17 -6.39 21.47
N LEU A 163 3.50 -6.10 20.34
CA LEU A 163 4.15 -5.46 19.20
C LEU A 163 4.63 -4.04 19.52
N GLN A 164 3.86 -3.26 20.29
CA GLN A 164 4.28 -1.94 20.76
C GLN A 164 5.52 -2.01 21.64
N THR A 165 5.58 -2.95 22.57
CA THR A 165 6.76 -3.18 23.44
C THR A 165 7.99 -3.58 22.61
N MET A 166 7.84 -4.57 21.73
CA MET A 166 8.92 -4.99 20.82
C MET A 166 9.44 -3.82 19.98
N THR A 167 8.54 -2.95 19.52
CA THR A 167 8.90 -1.76 18.74
C THR A 167 9.71 -0.78 19.57
N ALA A 168 9.28 -0.47 20.81
CA ALA A 168 9.99 0.44 21.69
C ALA A 168 11.41 -0.09 22.02
N GLU A 169 11.53 -1.36 22.37
CA GLU A 169 12.82 -2.02 22.64
C GLU A 169 13.74 -1.97 21.42
N PHE A 170 13.22 -2.30 20.23
CA PHE A 170 13.99 -2.25 18.99
C PHE A 170 14.51 -0.83 18.71
N LEU A 171 13.67 0.19 18.83
CA LEU A 171 14.06 1.58 18.58
C LEU A 171 15.03 2.15 19.62
N ALA A 172 14.96 1.69 20.87
CA ALA A 172 15.93 2.04 21.90
C ALA A 172 17.34 1.56 21.52
N LEU A 173 17.46 0.35 20.97
CA LEU A 173 18.74 -0.19 20.47
C LEU A 173 19.26 0.55 19.24
N GLN A 174 18.37 1.00 18.35
CA GLN A 174 18.77 1.86 17.21
C GLN A 174 19.24 3.24 17.68
N SER A 175 18.82 3.65 18.87
CA SER A 175 19.11 4.98 19.39
C SER A 175 20.52 5.12 19.95
N THR A 176 21.08 4.03 20.48
CA THR A 176 22.41 3.97 21.08
C THR A 176 23.54 3.65 20.08
N GLY A 177 23.22 3.03 18.95
CA GLY A 177 24.19 2.69 17.89
C GLY A 177 24.53 3.83 16.92
N GLY A 178 23.83 4.97 17.00
CA GLY A 178 24.02 6.12 16.13
C GLY A 178 24.98 7.15 16.72
N CYS A 179 26.27 6.81 16.83
CA CYS A 179 27.30 7.84 16.96
C CYS A 179 27.33 8.64 15.65
N PRO A 180 27.15 9.98 15.66
CA PRO A 180 27.36 10.78 14.46
C PRO A 180 28.86 10.77 14.20
N ARG A 181 29.29 9.99 13.20
CA ARG A 181 30.64 10.18 12.67
C ARG A 181 30.65 11.55 11.99
N SER A 182 31.49 12.41 12.57
CA SER A 182 32.03 13.66 12.02
C SER A 182 32.25 13.64 10.52
#